data_AF-A0A9D1X5K1-F1
#
_entry.id   AF-A0A9D1X5K1-F1
#
_cell.length_a   1.000
_cell.length_b   1.000
_cell.length_c   1.000
_cell.angle_alpha   90.00
_cell.angle_beta   90.00
_cell.angle_gamma   90.00
#
_symmetry.space_group_name_H-M   'P 1'
#
loop_
_entity.id
_entity.type
_entity.pdbx_description
1 polymer ?
#
loop_
_entity_poly.entity_id
_entity_poly.type
_entity_poly.pdbx_seq_one_letter_code
_entity_poly.pdbx_strand_id
1 'polypeptide(L)' 'RLGKTELAILRLAVFEMLKDDDIPKGVAINEALELAKIYCSEDAPRFINGVLAKLA' A
#
# COMPACT_ATOMS: atom_id res chain seq x y z
N ARG A 1 -6.37 15.45 -3.59
CA ARG A 1 -5.34 15.05 -4.59
C ARG A 1 -4.43 14.07 -3.88
N LEU A 2 -4.10 12.94 -4.49
CA LEU A 2 -3.18 11.96 -3.91
C LEU A 2 -1.73 12.42 -4.16
N GLY A 3 -0.86 12.31 -3.15
CA GLY A 3 0.56 12.59 -3.35
C GLY A 3 1.21 11.53 -4.25
N LYS A 4 2.34 11.89 -4.85
CA LYS A 4 2.99 11.03 -5.86
C LYS A 4 3.55 9.76 -5.22
N THR A 5 4.04 9.87 -3.99
CA THR A 5 4.61 8.75 -3.23
C THR A 5 3.53 7.77 -2.80
N GLU A 6 2.39 8.25 -2.26
CA GLU A 6 1.26 7.39 -1.90
C GLU A 6 0.72 6.65 -3.13
N LEU A 7 0.65 7.33 -4.29
CA LEU A 7 0.25 6.70 -5.54
C LEU A 7 1.22 5.60 -6.00
N ALA A 8 2.53 5.81 -5.82
CA ALA A 8 3.55 4.81 -6.16
C ALA A 8 3.43 3.58 -5.26
N ILE A 9 3.30 3.79 -3.94
CA ILE A 9 3.12 2.72 -2.95
C ILE A 9 1.86 1.91 -3.25
N LEU A 10 0.73 2.58 -3.49
CA LEU A 10 -0.53 1.91 -3.82
C LEU A 10 -0.44 1.07 -5.10
N ARG A 11 0.24 1.57 -6.13
CA ARG A 11 0.42 0.81 -7.39
C ARG A 11 1.25 -0.44 -7.19
N LEU A 12 2.33 -0.35 -6.41
CA LEU A 12 3.18 -1.49 -6.09
C LEU A 12 2.39 -2.54 -5.30
N ALA A 13 1.75 -2.13 -4.20
CA ALA A 13 0.99 -3.03 -3.35
C ALA A 13 -0.17 -3.70 -4.10
N VAL A 14 -0.89 -2.97 -4.95
CA VAL A 14 -1.98 -3.54 -5.76
C VAL A 14 -1.44 -4.51 -6.81
N PHE A 15 -0.27 -4.23 -7.40
CA PHE A 15 0.37 -5.17 -8.31
C PHE A 15 0.72 -6.47 -7.59
N GLU A 16 1.43 -6.39 -6.45
CA GLU A 16 1.80 -7.56 -5.66
C GLU A 16 0.54 -8.36 -5.24
N MET A 17 -0.49 -7.69 -4.71
CA MET A 17 -1.72 -8.35 -4.26
C MET A 17 -2.53 -9.07 -5.36
N LEU A 18 -2.41 -8.64 -6.63
CA LEU A 18 -3.28 -9.10 -7.72
C LEU A 18 -2.55 -9.86 -8.83
N LYS A 19 -1.22 -9.81 -8.87
CA LYS A 19 -0.40 -10.34 -9.96
C LYS A 19 0.79 -11.16 -9.49
N ASP A 20 1.19 -11.04 -8.22
CA ASP A 20 2.30 -11.79 -7.67
C ASP A 20 1.79 -12.85 -6.69
N ASP A 21 1.61 -14.07 -7.17
CA ASP A 21 1.09 -15.19 -6.37
C ASP A 21 2.09 -15.66 -5.29
N ASP A 22 3.36 -15.25 -5.36
CA ASP A 22 4.38 -15.57 -4.36
C ASP A 22 4.29 -14.66 -3.12
N ILE A 23 3.57 -13.53 -3.21
CA ILE A 23 3.44 -12.56 -2.13
C ILE A 23 2.04 -12.63 -1.52
N PRO A 24 1.90 -13.09 -0.26
CA PRO A 24 0.62 -13.06 0.43
C PRO A 24 0.08 -11.63 0.52
N LYS A 25 -1.20 -11.42 0.21
CA LYS A 25 -1.83 -10.08 0.24
C LYS A 25 -1.59 -9.32 1.54
N GLY A 26 -1.62 -10.01 2.69
CA GLY A 26 -1.37 -9.39 3.99
C GLY A 26 0.06 -8.84 4.15
N VAL A 27 1.04 -9.50 3.52
CA VAL A 27 2.44 -9.04 3.49
C VAL A 27 2.56 -7.78 2.63
N ALA A 28 2.01 -7.80 1.41
CA ALA A 28 2.01 -6.63 0.53
C ALA A 28 1.33 -5.40 1.17
N ILE A 29 0.23 -5.62 1.90
CA ILE A 29 -0.42 -4.56 2.68
C ILE A 29 0.52 -4.05 3.77
N ASN A 30 1.11 -4.93 4.58
CA ASN A 30 2.00 -4.54 5.67
C ASN A 30 3.19 -3.70 5.17
N GLU A 31 3.87 -4.15 4.10
CA GLU A 31 5.01 -3.43 3.53
C GLU A 31 4.60 -2.06 2.97
N ALA A 32 3.41 -1.96 2.36
CA ALA A 32 2.88 -0.68 1.91
C ALA A 32 2.68 0.32 3.07
N LEU A 33 2.28 -0.16 4.26
CA LEU A 33 2.12 0.68 5.45
C LEU A 33 3.48 1.13 6.00
N GLU A 34 4.48 0.26 6.03
CA GLU A 34 5.83 0.62 6.47
C GLU A 34 6.48 1.64 5.53
N LEU A 35 6.36 1.45 4.20
CA LEU A 35 6.82 2.44 3.22
C LEU A 35 6.12 3.80 3.42
N ALA A 36 4.82 3.80 3.70
CA ALA A 36 4.07 5.03 3.93
C ALA A 36 4.53 5.77 5.19
N LYS A 37 4.88 5.05 6.27
CA LYS A 37 5.43 5.66 7.49
C LYS A 37 6.79 6.33 7.25
N ILE A 38 7.60 5.78 6.35
CA ILE A 38 8.95 6.28 6.06
C ILE A 38 8.91 7.48 5.10
N TYR A 39 8.05 7.43 4.08
CA TYR A 39 8.13 8.36 2.94
C TYR A 39 6.94 9.31 2.77
N CYS A 40 5.88 9.17 3.55
CA CYS A 40 4.66 9.98 3.43
C CYS A 40 4.32 10.69 4.75
N SER A 41 3.18 11.39 4.79
CA SER A 41 2.68 12.02 6.03
C SER A 41 2.18 10.99 7.04
N GLU A 42 2.04 11.39 8.29
CA GLU A 42 1.57 10.50 9.38
C GLU A 42 0.17 9.89 9.13
N ASP A 43 -0.67 10.57 8.35
CA ASP A 43 -2.01 10.09 7.99
C ASP A 43 -2.00 9.07 6.83
N ALA A 44 -0.91 8.99 6.06
CA ALA A 44 -0.83 8.20 4.85
C ALA A 44 -0.95 6.67 5.09
N PRO A 45 -0.33 6.06 6.13
CA PRO A 45 -0.50 4.64 6.41
C PRO A 45 -1.97 4.28 6.65
N ARG A 46 -2.69 5.09 7.44
CA ARG A 46 -4.13 4.86 7.69
C ARG A 46 -4.93 4.93 6.41
N PHE A 47 -4.66 5.93 5.56
CA PHE A 47 -5.31 6.07 4.27
C PHE A 47 -5.05 4.87 3.35
N ILE A 48 -3.79 4.45 3.20
CA ILE A 48 -3.38 3.33 2.36
C ILE A 48 -4.00 2.03 2.85
N ASN A 49 -3.98 1.76 4.16
CA ASN A 49 -4.63 0.58 4.75
C ASN A 49 -6.13 0.52 4.38
N GLY A 50 -6.83 1.65 4.50
CA GLY A 50 -8.25 1.73 4.19
C GLY A 50 -8.57 1.52 2.70
N VAL A 51 -7.63 1.83 1.79
CA VAL A 51 -7.77 1.56 0.36
C VAL A 51 -7.49 0.09 0.06
N LEU A 52 -6.36 -0.45 0.51
CA LEU A 52 -5.95 -1.82 0.21
C LEU A 52 -6.88 -2.87 0.86
N ALA A 53 -7.42 -2.59 2.05
CA ALA A 53 -8.39 -3.49 2.71
C ALA A 53 -9.67 -3.72 1.90
N LYS A 54 -10.03 -2.82 0.96
CA LYS A 54 -11.17 -3.01 0.05
C LYS A 54 -10.87 -3.94 -1.12
N LEU A 55 -9.59 -4.24 -1.36
CA LEU A 55 -9.10 -5.11 -2.43
C LEU A 55 -8.66 -6.49 -1.91
N ALA A 56 -8.51 -6.61 -0.60
CA ALA A 56 -8.07 -7.82 0.10
C ALA A 56 -9.11 -8.94 -0.01
#